data_AF-A0A349A0G4-F1
#
_entry.id   AF-A0A349A0G4-F1
#
_cell.length_a   1.000
_cell.length_b   1.000
_cell.length_c   1.000
_cell.angle_alpha   90.00
_cell.angle_beta   90.00
_cell.angle_gamma   90.00
#
_symmetry.space_group_name_H-M   'P 1'
#
loop_
_entity.id
_entity.type
_entity.pdbx_description
1 polymer ?
#
loop_
_entity_poly.entity_id
_entity_poly.type
_entity_poly.pdbx_seq_one_letter_code
_entity_poly.pdbx_strand_id
1 'polypeptide(L)'
;KIALQFGVRKFARRLSREKGRQVLDRFVYNAFARQGWMVPNQYWTPGAFAPMAITGKYYMYYGRDFLPPRELGRENARRMLKELMLDNLGFCRFHRAWAETLLPDIVENLFGEKDAFLRSITLTASRITSRNASVFWESERTMDMVFEFLKNKKQIDGVSQPELDHWIAFFTRDKHAAAYEFWYEMHKGIHEMLREYPV
;
A
#
# COMPACT_ATOMS: atom_id res chain seq x y z
N LYS A 1 -3.96 30.78 15.45
CA LYS A 1 -3.84 30.38 14.02
C LYS A 1 -3.43 28.91 13.94
N ILE A 2 -4.12 28.08 13.17
CA ILE A 2 -3.76 26.66 12.97
C ILE A 2 -2.51 26.61 12.08
N ALA A 3 -1.42 26.01 12.58
CA ALA A 3 -0.15 25.95 11.85
C ALA A 3 -0.10 24.71 10.93
N LEU A 4 -0.63 24.84 9.71
CA LEU A 4 -0.68 23.76 8.71
C LEU A 4 0.49 23.73 7.73
N GLN A 5 1.48 24.61 7.89
CA GLN A 5 2.65 24.71 6.98
C GLN A 5 3.48 23.41 6.85
N PHE A 6 3.29 22.46 7.77
CA PHE A 6 3.93 21.15 7.73
C PHE A 6 2.93 19.99 7.59
N GLY A 7 1.70 20.29 7.16
CA GLY A 7 0.65 19.30 6.94
C GLY A 7 -0.12 18.86 8.19
N VAL A 8 -1.23 18.17 7.93
CA VAL A 8 -2.19 17.74 8.97
C VAL A 8 -1.59 16.71 9.92
N ARG A 9 -0.71 15.81 9.45
CA ARG A 9 0.00 14.85 10.32
C ARG A 9 0.79 15.54 11.44
N LYS A 10 1.61 16.54 11.11
CA LYS A 10 2.42 17.25 12.11
C LYS A 10 1.55 18.11 13.03
N PHE A 11 0.49 18.71 12.49
CA PHE A 11 -0.49 19.42 13.30
C PHE A 11 -1.18 18.48 14.31
N ALA A 12 -1.67 17.32 13.87
CA ALA A 12 -2.31 16.32 14.72
C ALA A 12 -1.37 15.78 15.81
N ARG A 13 -0.09 15.53 15.49
CA ARG A 13 0.92 15.12 16.48
C ARG A 13 1.23 16.17 17.53
N ARG A 14 1.18 17.46 17.16
CA ARG A 14 1.32 18.54 18.15
C ARG A 14 0.06 18.61 19.02
N LEU A 15 -1.10 18.61 18.39
CA LEU A 15 -2.38 18.71 19.08
C LEU A 15 -2.61 17.54 20.05
N SER A 16 -2.15 16.34 19.72
CA SER A 16 -2.26 15.17 20.61
C SER A 16 -1.42 15.26 21.88
N ARG A 17 -0.34 16.06 21.88
CA ARG A 17 0.44 16.34 23.11
C ARG A 17 -0.32 17.25 24.08
N GLU A 18 -1.19 18.11 23.55
CA GLU A 18 -1.98 19.07 24.33
C GLU A 18 -3.35 18.51 24.72
N LYS A 19 -3.96 17.69 23.87
CA LYS A 19 -5.36 17.23 23.98
C LYS A 19 -5.52 15.72 24.13
N GLY A 20 -4.43 14.97 24.15
CA GLY A 20 -4.43 13.51 24.26
C GLY A 20 -4.31 12.78 22.93
N ARG A 21 -3.84 11.54 22.99
CA ARG A 21 -3.54 10.68 21.82
C ARG A 21 -4.76 10.44 20.93
N GLN A 22 -5.96 10.47 21.52
CA GLN A 22 -7.24 10.24 20.84
C GLN A 22 -7.50 11.19 19.66
N VAL A 23 -6.84 12.35 19.62
CA VAL A 23 -6.88 13.25 18.46
C VAL A 23 -6.17 12.62 17.26
N LEU A 24 -4.98 12.07 17.47
CA LEU A 24 -4.20 11.43 16.42
C LEU A 24 -4.84 10.10 16.00
N ASP A 25 -5.35 9.34 16.97
CA ASP A 25 -5.92 8.01 16.75
C ASP A 25 -7.20 8.03 15.90
N ARG A 26 -7.82 9.20 15.68
CA ARG A 26 -8.96 9.36 14.76
C ARG A 26 -8.54 9.69 13.32
N PHE A 27 -7.29 10.08 13.10
CA PHE A 27 -6.82 10.52 11.79
C PHE A 27 -6.32 9.32 10.97
N VAL A 28 -6.92 9.07 9.82
CA VAL A 28 -6.55 7.95 8.92
C VAL A 28 -5.55 8.43 7.87
N TYR A 29 -4.33 7.89 7.91
CA TYR A 29 -3.27 8.26 6.97
C TYR A 29 -2.14 7.23 6.96
N ASN A 30 -1.44 7.16 5.83
CA ASN A 30 -0.13 6.54 5.73
C ASN A 30 0.95 7.59 6.02
N ALA A 31 1.99 7.20 6.75
CA ALA A 31 3.05 8.07 7.23
C ALA A 31 4.36 7.84 6.46
N PHE A 32 5.09 8.92 6.17
CA PHE A 32 6.38 8.86 5.48
C PHE A 32 7.40 9.76 6.16
N ALA A 33 8.56 9.20 6.50
CA ALA A 33 9.67 9.90 7.14
C ALA A 33 9.18 10.86 8.26
N ARG A 34 9.75 12.07 8.32
CA ARG A 34 9.49 13.06 9.36
C ARG A 34 8.17 13.82 9.20
N GLN A 35 7.73 14.07 7.97
CA GLN A 35 6.61 14.97 7.68
C GLN A 35 5.63 14.44 6.64
N GLY A 36 6.06 13.54 5.75
CA GLY A 36 5.22 13.05 4.68
C GLY A 36 4.02 12.27 5.21
N TRP A 37 2.90 12.44 4.54
CA TRP A 37 1.66 11.74 4.85
C TRP A 37 0.77 11.74 3.62
N MET A 38 -0.13 10.76 3.56
CA MET A 38 -1.17 10.72 2.54
C MET A 38 -2.41 10.07 3.14
N VAL A 39 -3.58 10.62 2.85
CA VAL A 39 -4.84 9.92 3.13
C VAL A 39 -5.01 8.86 2.04
N PRO A 40 -5.25 7.59 2.41
CA PRO A 40 -5.54 6.54 1.44
C PRO A 40 -6.71 6.95 0.54
N ASN A 41 -6.71 6.45 -0.69
CA ASN A 41 -7.87 6.57 -1.56
C ASN A 41 -9.09 5.87 -0.91
N GLN A 42 -10.31 6.18 -1.36
CA GLN A 42 -11.57 5.73 -0.73
C GLN A 42 -11.86 4.21 -0.87
N TYR A 43 -10.83 3.39 -0.98
CA TYR A 43 -10.90 1.94 -0.96
C TYR A 43 -10.48 1.45 0.42
N TRP A 44 -11.45 1.00 1.21
CA TRP A 44 -11.25 0.48 2.56
C TRP A 44 -10.72 -0.96 2.52
N THR A 45 -9.53 -1.13 1.94
CA THR A 45 -8.86 -2.41 1.74
C THR A 45 -7.44 -2.34 2.30
N PRO A 46 -6.87 -3.43 2.84
CA PRO A 46 -5.57 -3.36 3.50
C PRO A 46 -4.42 -2.89 2.57
N GLY A 47 -4.52 -3.15 1.26
CA GLY A 47 -3.52 -2.69 0.29
C GLY A 47 -3.43 -1.16 0.18
N ALA A 48 -4.52 -0.42 0.44
CA ALA A 48 -4.49 1.05 0.50
C ALA A 48 -3.71 1.59 1.71
N PHE A 49 -3.47 0.75 2.71
CA PHE A 49 -2.67 1.03 3.90
C PHE A 49 -1.29 0.38 3.87
N ALA A 50 -0.95 -0.28 2.76
CA ALA A 50 0.33 -0.94 2.59
C ALA A 50 1.49 0.07 2.57
N PRO A 51 2.70 -0.35 2.97
CA PRO A 51 3.88 0.49 2.97
C PRO A 51 4.47 0.69 1.58
N MET A 52 3.69 1.22 0.64
CA MET A 52 4.14 1.56 -0.70
C MET A 52 4.92 2.87 -0.70
N ALA A 53 5.98 2.95 -1.50
CA ALA A 53 6.83 4.14 -1.60
C ALA A 53 6.09 5.37 -2.15
N ILE A 54 5.08 5.16 -2.99
CA ILE A 54 4.21 6.22 -3.54
C ILE A 54 2.76 5.83 -3.26
N THR A 55 2.14 6.54 -2.33
CA THR A 55 0.71 6.44 -2.03
C THR A 55 -0.08 7.58 -2.66
N GLY A 56 -1.38 7.39 -2.90
CA GLY A 56 -2.25 8.37 -3.54
C GLY A 56 -2.30 8.21 -5.07
N LYS A 57 -1.28 7.59 -5.65
CA LYS A 57 -1.45 6.79 -6.88
C LYS A 57 -1.95 5.41 -6.50
N TYR A 58 -2.58 4.72 -7.44
CA TYR A 58 -3.07 3.36 -7.23
C TYR A 58 -1.98 2.31 -7.51
N TYR A 59 -0.76 2.56 -7.04
CA TYR A 59 0.37 1.61 -7.14
C TYR A 59 0.28 0.53 -6.07
N MET A 60 -0.93 0.18 -5.66
CA MET A 60 -1.24 -0.83 -4.67
C MET A 60 -2.45 -1.61 -5.14
N TYR A 61 -2.58 -2.81 -4.62
CA TYR A 61 -3.78 -3.61 -4.74
C TYR A 61 -4.90 -3.01 -3.89
N TYR A 62 -6.10 -2.94 -4.47
CA TYR A 62 -7.30 -2.44 -3.80
C TYR A 62 -8.51 -3.34 -4.08
N GLY A 63 -8.24 -4.61 -4.39
CA GLY A 63 -9.26 -5.65 -4.46
C GLY A 63 -9.89 -5.92 -3.10
N ARG A 64 -11.08 -6.52 -3.12
CA ARG A 64 -11.84 -6.80 -1.90
C ARG A 64 -11.57 -8.20 -1.36
N ASP A 65 -10.94 -9.08 -2.11
CA ASP A 65 -10.52 -10.40 -1.65
C ASP A 65 -9.54 -10.33 -0.47
N PHE A 66 -9.57 -11.36 0.36
CA PHE A 66 -8.55 -11.54 1.38
C PHE A 66 -7.30 -12.15 0.75
N LEU A 67 -6.18 -11.47 0.97
CA LEU A 67 -4.83 -11.99 0.70
C LEU A 67 -4.06 -11.99 2.01
N PRO A 68 -3.32 -13.06 2.35
CA PRO A 68 -2.36 -13.05 3.45
C PRO A 68 -1.39 -11.89 3.27
N PRO A 69 -0.96 -11.20 4.34
CA PRO A 69 -0.28 -9.91 4.22
C PRO A 69 1.00 -9.96 3.38
N ARG A 70 1.76 -11.05 3.43
CA ARG A 70 2.94 -11.22 2.58
C ARG A 70 2.60 -11.33 1.09
N GLU A 71 1.54 -12.07 0.75
CA GLU A 71 1.04 -12.14 -0.62
C GLU A 71 0.43 -10.80 -1.06
N LEU A 72 -0.32 -10.14 -0.18
CA LEU A 72 -0.82 -8.78 -0.43
C LEU A 72 0.33 -7.81 -0.75
N GLY A 73 1.44 -7.91 -0.03
CA GLY A 73 2.67 -7.17 -0.33
C GLY A 73 3.18 -7.42 -1.74
N ARG A 74 3.25 -8.69 -2.15
CA ARG A 74 3.65 -9.06 -3.52
C ARG A 74 2.66 -8.54 -4.56
N GLU A 75 1.37 -8.61 -4.30
CA GLU A 75 0.35 -8.12 -5.23
C GLU A 75 0.37 -6.59 -5.35
N ASN A 76 0.63 -5.86 -4.26
CA ASN A 76 0.88 -4.42 -4.32
C ASN A 76 2.06 -4.10 -5.25
N ALA A 77 3.16 -4.85 -5.13
CA ALA A 77 4.32 -4.69 -6.01
C ALA A 77 4.02 -5.00 -7.48
N ARG A 78 3.28 -6.10 -7.76
CA ARG A 78 2.83 -6.42 -9.12
C ARG A 78 1.97 -5.29 -9.69
N ARG A 79 1.09 -4.70 -8.86
CA ARG A 79 0.30 -3.56 -9.31
C ARG A 79 1.11 -2.31 -9.58
N MET A 80 2.08 -2.00 -8.72
CA MET A 80 3.00 -0.88 -8.97
C MET A 80 3.70 -1.01 -10.32
N LEU A 81 4.23 -2.18 -10.68
CA LEU A 81 4.91 -2.39 -11.97
C LEU A 81 3.99 -2.11 -13.16
N LYS A 82 2.79 -2.70 -13.14
CA LYS A 82 1.82 -2.55 -14.22
C LYS A 82 1.29 -1.12 -14.34
N GLU A 83 1.01 -0.46 -13.22
CA GLU A 83 0.53 0.92 -13.21
C GLU A 83 1.63 1.93 -13.59
N LEU A 84 2.88 1.67 -13.19
CA LEU A 84 4.04 2.44 -13.62
C LEU A 84 4.26 2.34 -15.13
N MET A 85 3.98 1.18 -15.73
CA MET A 85 4.05 0.97 -17.17
C MET A 85 3.03 1.86 -17.92
N LEU A 86 1.78 1.93 -17.43
CA LEU A 86 0.76 2.83 -17.99
C LEU A 86 1.19 4.29 -17.84
N ASP A 87 1.61 4.69 -16.65
CA ASP A 87 2.04 6.07 -16.35
C ASP A 87 3.24 6.49 -17.21
N ASN A 88 4.21 5.59 -17.43
CA ASN A 88 5.41 5.88 -18.21
C ASN A 88 5.10 6.10 -19.69
N LEU A 89 4.12 5.37 -20.24
CA LEU A 89 3.68 5.54 -21.64
C LEU A 89 2.58 6.60 -21.80
N GLY A 90 2.18 7.28 -20.72
CA GLY A 90 1.12 8.29 -20.74
C GLY A 90 -0.27 7.72 -21.03
N PHE A 91 -0.48 6.42 -20.81
CA PHE A 91 -1.79 5.79 -21.01
C PHE A 91 -2.72 6.10 -19.84
N CYS A 92 -3.94 6.53 -20.16
CA CYS A 92 -4.93 6.81 -19.14
C CYS A 92 -5.25 5.55 -18.33
N ARG A 93 -5.20 5.68 -17.00
CA ARG A 93 -5.49 4.62 -16.02
C ARG A 93 -6.79 3.85 -16.31
N PHE A 94 -7.80 4.49 -16.87
CA PHE A 94 -9.09 3.84 -17.19
C PHE A 94 -8.96 2.70 -18.21
N HIS A 95 -7.82 2.59 -18.89
CA HIS A 95 -7.48 1.50 -19.80
C HIS A 95 -6.69 0.36 -19.14
N ARG A 96 -6.52 0.36 -17.81
CA ARG A 96 -5.89 -0.75 -17.07
C ARG A 96 -6.55 -2.10 -17.36
N ALA A 97 -5.86 -3.18 -16.99
CA ALA A 97 -6.20 -4.58 -17.31
C ALA A 97 -5.98 -4.96 -18.79
N TRP A 98 -6.59 -4.27 -19.75
CA TRP A 98 -6.37 -4.60 -21.17
C TRP A 98 -5.14 -3.90 -21.75
N ALA A 99 -4.87 -2.63 -21.39
CA ALA A 99 -3.70 -1.94 -21.94
C ALA A 99 -2.42 -2.58 -21.42
N GLU A 100 -2.37 -2.97 -20.15
CA GLU A 100 -1.17 -3.59 -19.56
C GLU A 100 -0.73 -4.89 -20.25
N THR A 101 -1.62 -5.59 -20.96
CA THR A 101 -1.24 -6.77 -21.75
C THR A 101 -0.71 -6.41 -23.14
N LEU A 102 -1.13 -5.29 -23.72
CA LEU A 102 -0.79 -4.88 -25.08
C LEU A 102 0.37 -3.90 -25.16
N LEU A 103 0.59 -3.08 -24.13
CA LEU A 103 1.62 -2.03 -24.15
C LEU A 103 3.03 -2.55 -24.46
N PRO A 104 3.50 -3.69 -23.93
CA PRO A 104 4.80 -4.23 -24.29
C PRO A 104 4.90 -4.55 -25.79
N ASP A 105 3.85 -5.09 -26.40
CA ASP A 105 3.83 -5.42 -27.82
C ASP A 105 3.69 -4.17 -28.69
N ILE A 106 3.01 -3.12 -28.23
CA ILE A 106 2.98 -1.83 -28.92
C ILE A 106 4.40 -1.22 -28.96
N VAL A 107 5.12 -1.25 -27.85
CA VAL A 107 6.51 -0.77 -27.79
C VAL A 107 7.41 -1.59 -28.71
N GLU A 108 7.21 -2.91 -28.77
CA GLU A 108 7.94 -3.78 -29.70
C GLU A 108 7.69 -3.38 -31.15
N ASN A 109 6.42 -3.27 -31.56
CA ASN A 109 6.09 -3.03 -32.96
C ASN A 109 6.49 -1.62 -33.44
N LEU A 110 6.54 -0.64 -32.54
CA LEU A 110 6.89 0.74 -32.89
C LEU A 110 8.40 1.01 -32.78
N PHE A 111 9.09 0.38 -31.84
CA PHE A 111 10.47 0.73 -31.47
C PHE A 111 11.44 -0.46 -31.47
N GLY A 112 10.97 -1.70 -31.40
CA GLY A 112 11.82 -2.89 -31.24
C GLY A 112 12.47 -3.01 -29.85
N GLU A 113 11.88 -2.37 -28.83
CA GLU A 113 12.51 -2.15 -27.53
C GLU A 113 11.70 -2.72 -26.35
N LYS A 114 10.89 -3.77 -26.55
CA LYS A 114 10.04 -4.34 -25.49
C LYS A 114 10.82 -4.73 -24.25
N ASP A 115 11.92 -5.46 -24.42
CA ASP A 115 12.69 -5.95 -23.28
C ASP A 115 13.41 -4.81 -22.56
N ALA A 116 13.94 -3.83 -23.30
CA ALA A 116 14.55 -2.64 -22.70
C ALA A 116 13.52 -1.82 -21.91
N PHE A 117 12.32 -1.66 -22.46
CA PHE A 117 11.21 -1.00 -21.79
C PHE A 117 10.80 -1.72 -20.51
N LEU A 118 10.55 -3.03 -20.54
CA LEU A 118 10.18 -3.81 -19.35
C LEU A 118 11.27 -3.77 -18.28
N ARG A 119 12.55 -3.88 -18.67
CA ARG A 119 13.68 -3.70 -17.76
C ARG A 119 13.68 -2.30 -17.12
N SER A 120 13.40 -1.26 -17.90
CA SER A 120 13.34 0.11 -17.40
C SER A 120 12.24 0.30 -16.34
N ILE A 121 11.07 -0.34 -16.51
CA ILE A 121 9.98 -0.32 -15.55
C ILE A 121 10.40 -0.99 -14.24
N THR A 122 10.98 -2.19 -14.31
CA THR A 122 11.45 -2.92 -13.13
C THR A 122 12.52 -2.15 -12.36
N LEU A 123 13.54 -1.62 -13.07
CA LEU A 123 14.60 -0.81 -12.45
C LEU A 123 14.04 0.46 -11.81
N THR A 124 13.10 1.13 -12.47
CA THR A 124 12.47 2.35 -11.95
C THR A 124 11.66 2.04 -10.70
N ALA A 125 10.85 0.98 -10.71
CA ALA A 125 10.08 0.55 -9.55
C ALA A 125 10.98 0.18 -8.36
N SER A 126 12.10 -0.50 -8.64
CA SER A 126 13.09 -0.84 -7.63
C SER A 126 13.75 0.38 -7.02
N ARG A 127 14.18 1.35 -7.84
CA ARG A 127 14.77 2.62 -7.37
C ARG A 127 13.79 3.44 -6.54
N ILE A 128 12.52 3.50 -6.94
CA ILE A 128 11.47 4.15 -6.14
C ILE A 128 11.34 3.44 -4.79
N THR A 129 11.30 2.11 -4.77
CA THR A 129 11.14 1.31 -3.55
C THR A 129 12.36 1.38 -2.64
N SER A 130 13.58 1.48 -3.19
CA SER A 130 14.81 1.65 -2.41
C SER A 130 14.83 2.94 -1.58
N ARG A 131 14.03 3.93 -1.98
CA ARG A 131 13.84 5.21 -1.28
C ARG A 131 12.54 5.27 -0.49
N ASN A 132 11.87 4.12 -0.31
CA ASN A 132 10.66 4.03 0.49
C ASN A 132 10.96 4.46 1.93
N ALA A 133 10.26 5.49 2.37
CA ALA A 133 10.37 6.01 3.74
C ALA A 133 9.06 5.86 4.51
N SER A 134 8.23 4.88 4.13
CA SER A 134 7.00 4.56 4.86
C SER A 134 7.30 4.22 6.32
N VAL A 135 6.37 4.61 7.18
CA VAL A 135 6.44 4.39 8.62
C VAL A 135 5.21 3.57 9.02
N PHE A 136 5.39 2.68 9.99
CA PHE A 136 4.29 1.94 10.59
C PHE A 136 3.13 2.87 11.01
N TRP A 137 1.91 2.35 10.98
CA TRP A 137 0.68 3.09 11.24
C TRP A 137 0.72 3.80 12.61
N GLU A 138 0.76 5.12 12.58
CA GLU A 138 0.82 5.96 13.79
C GLU A 138 -0.54 6.10 14.51
N SER A 139 -1.64 5.89 13.78
CA SER A 139 -3.01 6.09 14.24
C SER A 139 -3.75 4.76 14.41
N GLU A 140 -4.41 4.59 15.54
CA GLU A 140 -5.22 3.42 15.87
C GLU A 140 -6.36 3.19 14.85
N ARG A 141 -7.01 4.25 14.36
CA ARG A 141 -8.06 4.11 13.34
C ARG A 141 -7.57 3.40 12.09
N THR A 142 -6.30 3.56 11.72
CA THR A 142 -5.72 2.87 10.56
C THR A 142 -5.67 1.36 10.79
N MET A 143 -5.33 0.94 12.00
CA MET A 143 -5.34 -0.46 12.41
C MET A 143 -6.78 -1.01 12.42
N ASP A 144 -7.73 -0.21 12.93
CA ASP A 144 -9.14 -0.57 12.95
C ASP A 144 -9.69 -0.78 11.54
N MET A 145 -9.31 0.03 10.55
CA MET A 145 -9.75 -0.15 9.15
C MET A 145 -9.34 -1.51 8.60
N VAL A 146 -8.12 -1.95 8.89
CA VAL A 146 -7.61 -3.26 8.46
C VAL A 146 -8.31 -4.38 9.21
N PHE A 147 -8.44 -4.25 10.53
CA PHE A 147 -9.10 -5.28 11.33
C PHE A 147 -10.58 -5.45 10.97
N GLU A 148 -11.30 -4.34 10.74
CA GLU A 148 -12.69 -4.36 10.31
C GLU A 148 -12.86 -5.01 8.94
N PHE A 149 -11.93 -4.74 8.00
CA PHE A 149 -11.90 -5.44 6.73
C PHE A 149 -11.81 -6.95 6.92
N LEU A 150 -10.89 -7.43 7.76
CA LEU A 150 -10.72 -8.87 8.03
C LEU A 150 -11.98 -9.50 8.63
N LYS A 151 -12.57 -8.87 9.64
CA LYS A 151 -13.83 -9.35 10.24
C LYS A 151 -14.95 -9.42 9.20
N ASN A 152 -15.09 -8.40 8.35
CA ASN A 152 -16.10 -8.38 7.30
C ASN A 152 -15.89 -9.50 6.27
N LYS A 153 -14.64 -9.82 5.91
CA LYS A 153 -14.37 -10.98 5.03
C LYS A 153 -14.94 -12.27 5.61
N LYS A 154 -14.79 -12.48 6.92
CA LYS A 154 -15.30 -13.69 7.58
C LYS A 154 -16.81 -13.66 7.78
N GLN A 155 -17.34 -12.55 8.32
CA GLN A 155 -18.72 -12.47 8.81
C GLN A 155 -19.74 -12.17 7.71
N ILE A 156 -19.37 -11.36 6.73
CA ILE A 156 -20.27 -10.89 5.66
C ILE A 156 -20.04 -11.70 4.39
N ASP A 157 -18.77 -11.83 3.98
CA ASP A 157 -18.44 -12.50 2.71
C ASP A 157 -18.30 -14.02 2.85
N GLY A 158 -18.32 -14.55 4.09
CA GLY A 158 -18.22 -15.97 4.38
C GLY A 158 -16.87 -16.61 3.99
N VAL A 159 -15.80 -15.81 3.89
CA VAL A 159 -14.47 -16.31 3.56
C VAL A 159 -13.97 -17.22 4.68
N SER A 160 -13.72 -18.48 4.34
CA SER A 160 -13.18 -19.48 5.25
C SER A 160 -11.75 -19.83 4.83
N GLN A 161 -10.77 -19.20 5.49
CA GLN A 161 -9.35 -19.46 5.29
C GLN A 161 -8.63 -19.47 6.65
N PRO A 162 -7.76 -20.46 6.93
CA PRO A 162 -7.04 -20.55 8.21
C PRO A 162 -6.20 -19.31 8.53
N GLU A 163 -5.59 -18.69 7.52
CA GLU A 163 -4.77 -17.48 7.70
C GLU A 163 -5.63 -16.27 8.09
N LEU A 164 -6.84 -16.15 7.53
CA LEU A 164 -7.79 -15.10 7.93
C LEU A 164 -8.18 -15.26 9.41
N ASP A 165 -8.49 -16.49 9.82
CA ASP A 165 -8.82 -16.82 11.21
C ASP A 165 -7.68 -16.53 12.17
N HIS A 166 -6.46 -16.88 11.78
CA HIS A 166 -5.25 -16.57 12.52
C HIS A 166 -5.10 -15.06 12.74
N TRP A 167 -5.21 -14.25 11.69
CA TRP A 167 -5.07 -12.80 11.80
C TRP A 167 -6.19 -12.19 12.63
N ILE A 168 -7.44 -12.60 12.46
CA ILE A 168 -8.55 -12.12 13.28
C ILE A 168 -8.30 -12.45 14.76
N ALA A 169 -7.87 -13.66 15.08
CA ALA A 169 -7.55 -14.06 16.45
C ALA A 169 -6.38 -13.24 17.03
N PHE A 170 -5.35 -12.99 16.23
CA PHE A 170 -4.21 -12.18 16.67
C PHE A 170 -4.61 -10.72 16.92
N PHE A 171 -5.34 -10.08 16.01
CA PHE A 171 -5.85 -8.71 16.20
C PHE A 171 -6.78 -8.61 17.42
N THR A 172 -7.58 -9.66 17.69
CA THR A 172 -8.46 -9.70 18.87
C THR A 172 -7.65 -9.80 20.17
N ARG A 173 -6.57 -10.59 20.18
CA ARG A 173 -5.71 -10.78 21.36
C ARG A 173 -4.82 -9.57 21.64
N ASP A 174 -4.15 -9.05 20.61
CA ASP A 174 -3.26 -7.89 20.70
C ASP A 174 -3.26 -7.14 19.35
N LYS A 175 -4.10 -6.11 19.29
CA LYS A 175 -4.28 -5.28 18.09
C LYS A 175 -2.99 -4.62 17.62
N HIS A 176 -2.17 -4.13 18.53
CA HIS A 176 -0.97 -3.37 18.17
C HIS A 176 0.12 -4.30 17.63
N ALA A 177 0.37 -5.43 18.28
CA ALA A 177 1.32 -6.42 17.80
C ALA A 177 0.86 -7.01 16.45
N ALA A 178 -0.42 -7.38 16.33
CA ALA A 178 -0.96 -7.91 15.07
C ALA A 178 -0.87 -6.90 13.92
N ALA A 179 -1.20 -5.64 14.17
CA ALA A 179 -1.07 -4.58 13.17
C ALA A 179 0.38 -4.39 12.71
N TYR A 180 1.33 -4.40 13.64
CA TYR A 180 2.75 -4.27 13.34
C TYR A 180 3.23 -5.43 12.46
N GLU A 181 2.95 -6.67 12.85
CA GLU A 181 3.32 -7.86 12.08
C GLU A 181 2.65 -7.87 10.70
N PHE A 182 1.36 -7.54 10.62
CA PHE A 182 0.63 -7.47 9.35
C PHE A 182 1.26 -6.46 8.38
N TRP A 183 1.64 -5.29 8.89
CA TRP A 183 2.34 -4.26 8.12
C TRP A 183 3.71 -4.74 7.63
N TYR A 184 4.49 -5.41 8.48
CA TYR A 184 5.81 -5.93 8.11
C TYR A 184 5.75 -7.09 7.14
N GLU A 185 4.75 -7.97 7.22
CA GLU A 185 4.55 -9.03 6.24
C GLU A 185 4.26 -8.44 4.85
N MET A 186 3.40 -7.42 4.76
CA MET A 186 3.22 -6.66 3.50
C MET A 186 4.54 -6.04 3.03
N HIS A 187 5.29 -5.42 3.94
CA HIS A 187 6.59 -4.82 3.61
C HIS A 187 7.58 -5.84 3.04
N LYS A 188 7.68 -7.04 3.64
CA LYS A 188 8.51 -8.14 3.15
C LYS A 188 8.10 -8.55 1.73
N GLY A 189 6.81 -8.75 1.49
CA GLY A 189 6.29 -9.11 0.17
C GLY A 189 6.58 -8.07 -0.91
N ILE A 190 6.49 -6.78 -0.57
CA ILE A 190 6.88 -5.69 -1.48
C ILE A 190 8.37 -5.78 -1.82
N HIS A 191 9.22 -5.94 -0.80
CA HIS A 191 10.66 -6.02 -0.96
C HIS A 191 11.12 -7.26 -1.75
N GLU A 192 10.46 -8.40 -1.60
CA GLU A 192 10.75 -9.62 -2.37
C GLU A 192 10.66 -9.38 -3.88
N MET A 193 9.67 -8.59 -4.30
CA MET A 193 9.34 -8.34 -5.70
C MET A 193 10.07 -7.14 -6.29
N LEU A 194 10.35 -6.10 -5.50
CA LEU A 194 10.89 -4.83 -5.99
C LEU A 194 12.35 -4.56 -5.60
N ARG A 195 13.04 -5.50 -4.95
CA ARG A 195 14.49 -5.38 -4.71
C ARG A 195 15.27 -5.44 -6.03
N GLU A 196 16.34 -4.64 -6.10
CA GLU A 196 17.19 -4.56 -7.30
C GLU A 196 17.93 -5.87 -7.57
N TYR A 197 18.28 -6.59 -6.50
CA TYR A 197 18.99 -7.87 -6.55
C TYR A 197 18.13 -8.97 -5.94
N PRO A 198 17.32 -9.69 -6.75
CA PRO A 198 16.60 -10.87 -6.28
C PRO A 198 17.57 -12.01 -5.97
N VAL A 199 17.38 -12.63 -4.79
CA VAL A 199 17.95 -13.92 -4.37
C VAL A 199 17.01 -15.03 -4.80
#